data_AF-A0A077R207-F1
#
_entry.id   AF-A0A077R207-F1
#
_cell.length_a   1.000
_cell.length_b   1.000
_cell.length_c   1.000
_cell.angle_alpha   90.00
_cell.angle_beta   90.00
_cell.angle_gamma   90.00
#
_symmetry.space_group_name_H-M   'P 1'
#
loop_
_entity.id
_entity.type
_entity.pdbx_description
1 polymer ?
#
loop_
_entity_poly.entity_id
_entity_poly.type
_entity_poly.pdbx_seq_one_letter_code
_entity_poly.pdbx_strand_id
1 'polypeptide(L)'
;MKKKLEEITTKLVGSSQQTSTEKAPQWLSRLLEDAPGLPADAAPHNRARHADLQGAIADASFHPSIEACLHLINKSPRILLLKHNAPLTKKSRIINVFPPPQSDLYSAHFLVRKAQGGSRYLDWLHAILHKLEGDFRNAKMWYTDLGKFNTGALDKSSQYERREKEQGKAETFHRYHEFWFVNAANGGKGERTNAKDLDLNILEDIPRKVRLTAHEHTDLVFLSTLATKASSSSAISFESVQRDLEQHYRTTTLSEGKIQDSQSAFTQEELRGLYQTLSRDEHSSNIISDLTRFELIWMLASLIQDFGWRRYEMMDTMEALKVESTPAHEKVDEERKNKASNMVLDPGKGQRKF
;
A
#
# COMPACT_ATOMS: atom_id res chain seq x y z
N MET A 1 9.03 5.90 -15.61
CA MET A 1 7.91 5.65 -14.65
C MET A 1 7.07 6.89 -14.44
N LYS A 2 7.71 8.03 -14.16
CA LYS A 2 7.10 9.35 -14.00
C LYS A 2 6.02 9.70 -15.04
N LYS A 3 6.28 9.45 -16.33
CA LYS A 3 5.29 9.66 -17.40
C LYS A 3 3.98 8.89 -17.18
N LYS A 4 4.06 7.61 -16.80
CA LYS A 4 2.86 6.79 -16.51
C LYS A 4 2.13 7.27 -15.27
N LEU A 5 2.88 7.71 -14.25
CA LEU A 5 2.31 8.33 -13.07
C LEU A 5 1.52 9.58 -13.43
N GLU A 6 2.12 10.47 -14.23
CA GLU A 6 1.48 11.68 -14.76
C GLU A 6 0.23 11.33 -15.60
N GLU A 7 0.30 10.32 -16.47
CA GLU A 7 -0.84 9.85 -17.26
C GLU A 7 -2.00 9.36 -16.39
N ILE A 8 -1.75 8.55 -15.36
CA ILE A 8 -2.80 8.05 -14.45
C ILE A 8 -3.35 9.19 -13.59
N THR A 9 -2.47 10.03 -13.03
CA THR A 9 -2.89 11.21 -12.24
C THR A 9 -3.75 12.15 -13.08
N THR A 10 -3.37 12.40 -14.32
CA THR A 10 -4.16 13.23 -15.25
C THR A 10 -5.52 12.61 -15.53
N LYS A 11 -5.60 11.29 -15.72
CA LYS A 11 -6.88 10.59 -15.92
C LYS A 11 -7.77 10.64 -14.67
N LEU A 12 -7.18 10.47 -13.49
CA LEU A 12 -7.89 10.54 -12.20
C LEU A 12 -8.51 11.92 -11.97
N VAL A 13 -7.79 12.99 -12.32
CA VAL A 13 -8.24 14.38 -12.15
C VAL A 13 -9.11 14.86 -13.32
N GLY A 14 -8.89 14.33 -14.52
CA GLY A 14 -9.35 14.90 -15.79
C GLY A 14 -10.65 14.36 -16.39
N SER A 15 -11.42 13.50 -15.71
CA SER A 15 -12.70 13.01 -16.23
C SER A 15 -13.80 14.09 -16.22
N SER A 16 -13.71 15.05 -17.15
CA SER A 16 -14.73 16.10 -17.39
C SER A 16 -16.02 15.59 -18.05
N GLN A 17 -16.11 14.30 -18.41
CA GLN A 17 -17.28 13.71 -19.09
C GLN A 17 -18.16 12.83 -18.19
N GLN A 18 -18.04 12.95 -16.87
CA GLN A 18 -18.92 12.24 -15.94
C GLN A 18 -19.98 13.17 -15.35
N THR A 19 -21.19 12.61 -15.18
CA THR A 19 -22.35 13.26 -14.55
C THR A 19 -21.96 13.80 -13.17
N SER A 20 -22.69 14.80 -12.66
CA SER A 20 -22.28 15.62 -11.50
C SER A 20 -22.00 14.85 -10.20
N THR A 21 -22.40 13.58 -10.11
CA THR A 21 -22.21 12.71 -8.95
C THR A 21 -20.97 11.81 -9.02
N GLU A 22 -20.21 11.83 -10.12
CA GLU A 22 -19.06 10.94 -10.40
C GLU A 22 -17.73 11.70 -10.57
N LYS A 23 -17.69 12.98 -10.22
CA LYS A 23 -16.51 13.82 -10.44
C LYS A 23 -15.48 13.60 -9.33
N ALA A 24 -14.21 13.57 -9.74
CA ALA A 24 -13.09 13.56 -8.81
C ALA A 24 -13.15 14.79 -7.86
N PRO A 25 -12.76 14.63 -6.59
CA PRO A 25 -12.70 15.75 -5.67
C PRO A 25 -11.73 16.85 -6.16
N GLN A 26 -12.10 18.11 -5.96
CA GLN A 26 -11.26 19.25 -6.37
C GLN A 26 -9.89 19.27 -5.65
N TRP A 27 -9.81 18.70 -4.46
CA TRP A 27 -8.58 18.58 -3.68
C TRP A 27 -7.69 17.41 -4.10
N LEU A 28 -8.15 16.53 -5.01
CA LEU A 28 -7.45 15.31 -5.37
C LEU A 28 -6.08 15.59 -6.02
N SER A 29 -5.99 16.57 -6.92
CA SER A 29 -4.73 16.91 -7.58
C SER A 29 -3.62 17.26 -6.58
N ARG A 30 -3.95 18.12 -5.60
CA ARG A 30 -3.06 18.49 -4.50
C ARG A 30 -2.61 17.27 -3.70
N LEU A 31 -3.51 16.33 -3.46
CA LEU A 31 -3.19 15.11 -2.73
C LEU A 31 -2.24 14.18 -3.51
N LEU A 32 -2.45 14.03 -4.82
CA LEU A 32 -1.68 13.13 -5.69
C LEU A 32 -0.26 13.62 -5.99
N GLU A 33 -0.04 14.93 -6.05
CA GLU A 33 1.31 15.55 -6.20
C GLU A 33 2.28 15.06 -5.11
N ASP A 34 1.73 14.67 -3.99
CA ASP A 34 2.39 14.57 -2.72
C ASP A 34 2.38 13.14 -2.15
N ALA A 35 2.04 12.16 -2.99
CA ALA A 35 2.01 10.74 -2.62
C ALA A 35 3.36 10.23 -2.06
N PRO A 36 3.35 9.42 -0.99
CA PRO A 36 4.58 8.88 -0.40
C PRO A 36 5.18 7.77 -1.26
N GLY A 37 6.51 7.71 -1.31
CA GLY A 37 7.24 6.69 -2.08
C GLY A 37 8.24 5.85 -1.27
N LEU A 38 8.72 6.36 -0.13
CA LEU A 38 9.59 5.62 0.78
C LEU A 38 9.04 5.74 2.22
N PRO A 39 9.43 4.81 3.12
CA PRO A 39 9.09 4.91 4.53
C PRO A 39 9.51 6.26 5.11
N ALA A 40 8.68 6.81 5.98
CA ALA A 40 9.10 7.93 6.81
C ALA A 40 10.03 7.41 7.91
N ASP A 41 11.05 8.19 8.31
CA ASP A 41 11.79 7.91 9.54
C ASP A 41 10.80 7.66 10.70
N ALA A 42 11.09 6.67 11.54
CA ALA A 42 10.25 6.14 12.63
C ALA A 42 9.92 7.13 13.79
N ALA A 43 9.81 8.43 13.51
CA ALA A 43 9.27 9.45 14.40
C ALA A 43 7.73 9.49 14.28
N PRO A 44 7.02 9.86 15.36
CA PRO A 44 5.70 9.33 15.65
C PRO A 44 4.68 9.73 14.58
N HIS A 45 3.72 8.82 14.39
CA HIS A 45 2.59 8.76 13.45
C HIS A 45 1.72 10.03 13.31
N ASN A 46 2.17 11.24 13.62
CA ASN A 46 1.28 12.23 14.23
C ASN A 46 0.80 13.33 13.30
N ARG A 47 1.23 13.41 12.02
CA ARG A 47 0.77 14.50 11.15
C ARG A 47 0.47 14.05 9.72
N ALA A 48 -0.77 14.25 9.33
CA ALA A 48 -1.23 14.35 7.96
C ALA A 48 -0.35 15.33 7.17
N ARG A 49 -0.14 15.07 5.87
CA ARG A 49 0.55 16.01 4.98
C ARG A 49 -0.34 17.23 4.72
N HIS A 50 -1.61 16.98 4.42
CA HIS A 50 -2.63 18.00 4.31
C HIS A 50 -3.68 17.74 5.40
N ALA A 51 -3.40 18.25 6.60
CA ALA A 51 -4.31 18.10 7.74
C ALA A 51 -5.71 18.69 7.47
N ASP A 52 -5.80 19.70 6.62
CA ASP A 52 -7.06 20.28 6.17
C ASP A 52 -7.89 19.35 5.28
N LEU A 53 -7.25 18.39 4.60
CA LEU A 53 -7.94 17.43 3.74
C LEU A 53 -8.45 16.19 4.49
N GLN A 54 -7.97 15.93 5.71
CA GLN A 54 -8.35 14.73 6.44
C GLN A 54 -9.87 14.66 6.70
N GLY A 55 -10.46 15.77 7.13
CA GLY A 55 -11.92 15.87 7.29
C GLY A 55 -12.64 15.71 5.95
N ALA A 56 -12.13 16.37 4.89
CA ALA A 56 -12.71 16.29 3.55
C ALA A 56 -12.68 14.87 2.96
N ILE A 57 -11.63 14.08 3.23
CA ILE A 57 -11.51 12.68 2.82
C ILE A 57 -12.60 11.84 3.50
N ALA A 58 -12.77 11.98 4.81
CA ALA A 58 -13.79 11.25 5.57
C ALA A 58 -15.22 11.68 5.22
N ASP A 59 -15.46 12.99 5.09
CA ASP A 59 -16.78 13.56 4.81
C ASP A 59 -17.28 13.19 3.41
N ALA A 60 -16.36 12.99 2.45
CA ALA A 60 -16.69 12.49 1.12
C ALA A 60 -17.39 11.12 1.17
N SER A 61 -17.15 10.35 2.25
CA SER A 61 -17.80 9.05 2.50
C SER A 61 -17.72 8.12 1.30
N PHE A 62 -16.51 7.99 0.73
CA PHE A 62 -16.26 7.05 -0.35
C PHE A 62 -16.26 5.60 0.14
N HIS A 63 -16.09 4.68 -0.81
CA HIS A 63 -15.83 3.28 -0.50
C HIS A 63 -14.67 3.16 0.52
N PRO A 64 -14.75 2.28 1.53
CA PRO A 64 -13.72 2.16 2.58
C PRO A 64 -12.30 1.97 2.03
N SER A 65 -12.16 1.19 0.96
CA SER A 65 -10.88 0.99 0.26
C SER A 65 -10.37 2.29 -0.39
N ILE A 66 -11.25 3.10 -0.99
CA ILE A 66 -10.89 4.42 -1.54
C ILE A 66 -10.44 5.34 -0.41
N GLU A 67 -11.20 5.43 0.68
CA GLU A 67 -10.88 6.27 1.83
C GLU A 67 -9.54 5.89 2.48
N ALA A 68 -9.31 4.59 2.71
CA ALA A 68 -8.05 4.09 3.24
C ALA A 68 -6.88 4.44 2.30
N CYS A 69 -7.06 4.28 0.98
CA CYS A 69 -6.05 4.66 -0.01
C CYS A 69 -5.76 6.16 0.01
N LEU A 70 -6.78 7.01 0.11
CA LEU A 70 -6.63 8.46 0.18
C LEU A 70 -5.90 8.90 1.46
N HIS A 71 -6.21 8.30 2.61
CA HIS A 71 -5.48 8.54 3.85
C HIS A 71 -4.02 8.08 3.77
N LEU A 72 -3.73 6.95 3.11
CA LEU A 72 -2.35 6.53 2.85
C LEU A 72 -1.60 7.50 1.93
N ILE A 73 -2.27 8.06 0.91
CA ILE A 73 -1.69 9.09 0.05
C ILE A 73 -1.47 10.40 0.84
N ASN A 74 -2.39 10.77 1.75
CA ASN A 74 -2.26 11.95 2.60
C ASN A 74 -1.21 11.81 3.72
N LYS A 75 -0.55 10.65 3.83
CA LYS A 75 0.52 10.43 4.79
C LYS A 75 1.69 11.35 4.47
N SER A 76 2.17 12.08 5.48
CA SER A 76 3.35 12.94 5.37
C SER A 76 4.63 12.12 5.20
N PRO A 77 5.35 12.22 4.07
CA PRO A 77 6.76 11.88 4.04
C PRO A 77 7.51 13.02 4.71
N ARG A 78 8.35 12.72 5.70
CA ARG A 78 9.27 13.72 6.23
C ARG A 78 10.24 14.10 5.11
N ILE A 79 10.00 15.19 4.41
CA ILE A 79 11.03 15.82 3.59
C ILE A 79 12.04 16.40 4.59
N LEU A 80 13.22 15.80 4.67
CA LEU A 80 14.40 16.47 5.21
C LEU A 80 14.73 17.66 4.29
N LEU A 81 14.03 18.77 4.46
CA LEU A 81 14.47 20.07 3.98
C LEU A 81 15.67 20.51 4.85
N LEU A 82 16.81 19.84 4.68
CA LEU A 82 18.10 20.38 5.09
C LEU A 82 18.60 21.33 3.99
N LYS A 83 17.97 22.51 3.88
CA LYS A 83 18.56 23.68 3.21
C LYS A 83 18.09 24.97 3.88
N HIS A 84 18.78 25.36 4.94
CA HIS A 84 19.52 26.64 5.04
C HIS A 84 19.86 26.94 6.50
N ASN A 85 21.12 27.33 6.71
CA ASN A 85 21.67 27.86 7.94
C ASN A 85 20.76 28.96 8.53
N ALA A 86 20.10 28.68 9.65
CA ALA A 86 19.58 29.70 10.54
C ALA A 86 19.87 29.26 11.99
N PRO A 87 20.47 30.12 12.83
CA PRO A 87 20.86 29.75 14.18
C PRO A 87 19.62 29.51 15.04
N LEU A 88 19.57 28.33 15.67
CA LEU A 88 18.55 27.96 16.65
C LEU A 88 18.58 28.90 17.85
N THR A 89 17.64 29.84 17.92
CA THR A 89 17.39 30.59 19.16
C THR A 89 16.47 29.78 20.06
N LYS A 90 16.96 29.49 21.27
CA LYS A 90 16.21 28.87 22.37
C LYS A 90 15.03 29.75 22.77
N LYS A 91 13.81 29.26 22.55
CA LYS A 91 12.65 29.28 23.47
C LYS A 91 11.35 29.29 22.67
N SER A 92 10.68 28.16 22.62
CA SER A 92 9.23 28.13 22.43
C SER A 92 8.69 26.97 23.26
N ARG A 93 8.11 27.32 24.41
CA ARG A 93 7.34 26.41 25.26
C ARG A 93 6.19 25.85 24.41
N ILE A 94 6.13 24.52 24.29
CA ILE A 94 4.98 23.82 23.73
C ILE A 94 3.85 23.95 24.77
N ILE A 95 2.81 24.72 24.40
CA ILE A 95 1.54 24.75 25.11
C ILE A 95 0.73 23.57 24.55
N ASN A 96 0.57 22.50 25.33
CA ASN A 96 -0.36 21.42 25.04
C ASN A 96 -1.77 21.87 25.43
N VAL A 97 -2.56 22.30 24.45
CA VAL A 97 -4.02 22.42 24.57
C VAL A 97 -4.60 21.80 23.30
N PHE A 98 -5.58 20.91 23.48
CA PHE A 98 -6.25 20.02 22.52
C PHE A 98 -5.59 18.64 22.28
N PRO A 99 -6.36 17.52 22.34
CA PRO A 99 -5.87 16.24 21.86
C PRO A 99 -5.46 16.41 20.38
N PRO A 100 -4.32 15.84 19.96
CA PRO A 100 -3.88 15.98 18.58
C PRO A 100 -4.98 15.43 17.66
N PRO A 101 -5.26 16.08 16.52
CA PRO A 101 -6.09 15.46 15.48
C PRO A 101 -5.50 14.08 15.18
N GLN A 102 -6.34 13.04 15.18
CA GLN A 102 -5.93 11.70 14.78
C GLN A 102 -5.22 11.79 13.44
N SER A 103 -4.17 11.02 13.20
CA SER A 103 -3.44 11.12 11.94
C SER A 103 -4.10 10.32 10.82
N ASP A 104 -3.84 10.67 9.56
CA ASP A 104 -4.29 9.84 8.44
C ASP A 104 -3.78 8.40 8.52
N LEU A 105 -2.59 8.19 9.09
CA LEU A 105 -2.07 6.85 9.29
C LEU A 105 -2.90 6.06 10.32
N TYR A 106 -3.41 6.72 11.35
CA TYR A 106 -4.38 6.14 12.27
C TYR A 106 -5.70 5.81 11.56
N SER A 107 -6.24 6.74 10.77
CA SER A 107 -7.46 6.51 9.97
C SER A 107 -7.30 5.35 9.00
N ALA A 108 -6.18 5.28 8.28
CA ALA A 108 -5.85 4.17 7.38
C ALA A 108 -5.73 2.85 8.16
N HIS A 109 -4.96 2.83 9.26
CA HIS A 109 -4.84 1.65 10.15
C HIS A 109 -6.19 1.16 10.63
N PHE A 110 -7.05 2.08 11.08
CA PHE A 110 -8.37 1.75 11.57
C PHE A 110 -9.19 1.04 10.50
N LEU A 111 -9.25 1.59 9.29
CA LEU A 111 -10.01 1.02 8.17
C LEU A 111 -9.46 -0.36 7.75
N VAL A 112 -8.15 -0.48 7.51
CA VAL A 112 -7.56 -1.76 7.04
C VAL A 112 -7.56 -2.84 8.12
N ARG A 113 -7.42 -2.48 9.40
CA ARG A 113 -7.46 -3.44 10.51
C ARG A 113 -8.86 -3.99 10.77
N LYS A 114 -9.89 -3.17 10.60
CA LYS A 114 -11.29 -3.59 10.76
C LYS A 114 -11.74 -4.53 9.64
N ALA A 115 -11.18 -4.38 8.44
CA ALA A 115 -11.44 -5.22 7.29
C ALA A 115 -10.44 -6.37 7.06
N GLN A 116 -9.49 -6.59 7.98
CA GLN A 116 -8.44 -7.59 7.82
C GLN A 116 -9.00 -8.98 7.49
N GLY A 117 -8.55 -9.53 6.36
CA GLY A 117 -8.97 -10.82 5.83
C GLY A 117 -10.38 -10.82 5.21
N GLY A 118 -11.02 -9.64 5.16
CA GLY A 118 -12.40 -9.43 4.73
C GLY A 118 -12.54 -8.59 3.46
N SER A 119 -11.48 -7.95 2.96
CA SER A 119 -11.48 -7.24 1.67
C SER A 119 -10.09 -7.27 1.05
N ARG A 120 -10.00 -7.66 -0.22
CA ARG A 120 -8.69 -7.79 -0.91
C ARG A 120 -8.01 -6.45 -1.14
N TYR A 121 -8.78 -5.43 -1.46
CA TYR A 121 -8.26 -4.08 -1.62
C TYR A 121 -7.74 -3.56 -0.28
N LEU A 122 -8.47 -3.78 0.81
CA LEU A 122 -8.02 -3.37 2.14
C LEU A 122 -6.83 -4.19 2.63
N ASP A 123 -6.75 -5.48 2.32
CA ASP A 123 -5.59 -6.32 2.63
C ASP A 123 -4.34 -5.87 1.85
N TRP A 124 -4.48 -5.46 0.58
CA TRP A 124 -3.39 -4.87 -0.20
C TRP A 124 -2.98 -3.49 0.35
N LEU A 125 -3.94 -2.64 0.67
CA LEU A 125 -3.65 -1.37 1.34
C LEU A 125 -2.96 -1.58 2.69
N HIS A 126 -3.27 -2.66 3.42
CA HIS A 126 -2.57 -3.04 4.66
C HIS A 126 -1.10 -3.39 4.41
N ALA A 127 -0.81 -4.12 3.33
CA ALA A 127 0.55 -4.43 2.93
C ALA A 127 1.34 -3.15 2.59
N ILE A 128 0.73 -2.23 1.84
CA ILE A 128 1.33 -0.93 1.49
C ILE A 128 1.53 -0.08 2.75
N LEU A 129 0.55 -0.05 3.66
CA LEU A 129 0.63 0.67 4.92
C LEU A 129 1.89 0.27 5.69
N HIS A 130 2.08 -1.02 5.96
CA HIS A 130 3.24 -1.50 6.72
C HIS A 130 4.56 -1.25 5.99
N LYS A 131 4.56 -1.34 4.66
CA LYS A 131 5.73 -0.98 3.84
C LYS A 131 6.11 0.49 4.04
N LEU A 132 5.13 1.41 4.06
CA LEU A 132 5.34 2.83 4.33
C LEU A 132 5.69 3.14 5.80
N GLU A 133 5.50 2.19 6.72
CA GLU A 133 5.94 2.29 8.12
C GLU A 133 7.34 1.75 8.34
N GLY A 134 7.92 1.06 7.36
CA GLY A 134 9.18 0.32 7.52
C GLY A 134 9.01 -1.01 8.25
N ASP A 135 7.77 -1.46 8.47
CA ASP A 135 7.48 -2.80 8.98
C ASP A 135 7.42 -3.80 7.82
N PHE A 136 8.60 -4.07 7.26
CA PHE A 136 8.74 -4.89 6.07
C PHE A 136 8.31 -6.34 6.29
N ARG A 137 8.44 -6.86 7.51
CA ARG A 137 7.99 -8.22 7.84
C ARG A 137 6.48 -8.32 7.69
N ASN A 138 5.72 -7.42 8.34
CA ASN A 138 4.26 -7.43 8.22
C ASN A 138 3.83 -7.14 6.77
N ALA A 139 4.48 -6.20 6.08
CA ALA A 139 4.20 -5.93 4.67
C ALA A 139 4.32 -7.20 3.81
N LYS A 140 5.43 -7.94 3.92
CA LYS A 140 5.63 -9.18 3.16
C LYS A 140 4.63 -10.29 3.53
N MET A 141 4.22 -10.41 4.79
CA MET A 141 3.20 -11.38 5.18
C MET A 141 1.86 -11.08 4.51
N TRP A 142 1.43 -9.81 4.48
CA TRP A 142 0.21 -9.41 3.80
C TRP A 142 0.25 -9.63 2.28
N TYR A 143 1.36 -9.30 1.61
CA TYR A 143 1.54 -9.65 0.19
C TYR A 143 1.52 -11.16 -0.06
N THR A 144 2.01 -11.96 0.88
CA THR A 144 1.97 -13.43 0.78
C THR A 144 0.53 -13.94 0.83
N ASP A 145 -0.28 -13.43 1.75
CA ASP A 145 -1.66 -13.86 1.88
C ASP A 145 -2.51 -13.43 0.67
N LEU A 146 -2.28 -12.24 0.10
CA LEU A 146 -2.90 -11.81 -1.16
C LEU A 146 -2.54 -12.71 -2.34
N GLY A 147 -1.28 -13.14 -2.45
CA GLY A 147 -0.84 -14.06 -3.50
C GLY A 147 -1.44 -15.46 -3.35
N LYS A 148 -1.70 -15.93 -2.12
CA LYS A 148 -2.19 -17.28 -1.83
C LYS A 148 -3.71 -17.42 -1.85
N PHE A 149 -4.43 -16.47 -1.29
CA PHE A 149 -5.89 -16.52 -1.13
C PHE A 149 -6.63 -15.88 -2.28
N ASN A 150 -6.03 -15.91 -3.47
CA ASN A 150 -6.53 -15.15 -4.59
C ASN A 150 -7.75 -15.78 -5.28
N THR A 151 -8.68 -16.37 -4.54
CA THR A 151 -9.92 -17.02 -5.03
C THR A 151 -11.15 -16.27 -4.53
N GLY A 152 -11.98 -15.79 -5.44
CA GLY A 152 -13.21 -14.99 -5.28
C GLY A 152 -14.18 -15.54 -4.25
N ALA A 153 -14.97 -14.66 -3.60
CA ALA A 153 -16.20 -15.11 -2.98
C ALA A 153 -17.17 -15.56 -4.10
N LEU A 154 -17.55 -16.83 -4.09
CA LEU A 154 -18.59 -17.33 -5.00
C LEU A 154 -19.93 -16.75 -4.56
N ASP A 155 -20.67 -16.18 -5.50
CA ASP A 155 -22.08 -15.82 -5.29
C ASP A 155 -22.88 -17.11 -5.00
N LYS A 156 -23.31 -17.26 -3.74
CA LYS A 156 -24.09 -18.41 -3.25
C LYS A 156 -25.49 -18.49 -3.89
N SER A 157 -25.92 -17.48 -4.64
CA SER A 157 -27.21 -17.51 -5.34
C SER A 157 -27.19 -18.27 -6.67
N SER A 158 -26.01 -18.63 -7.20
CA SER A 158 -25.87 -19.27 -8.53
C SER A 158 -25.81 -20.81 -8.51
N GLN A 159 -25.94 -21.45 -7.34
CA GLN A 159 -25.71 -22.90 -7.19
C GLN A 159 -26.79 -23.83 -7.77
N TYR A 160 -27.85 -23.34 -8.40
CA TYR A 160 -28.90 -24.22 -8.94
C TYR A 160 -28.98 -24.37 -10.47
N GLU A 161 -28.23 -23.62 -11.29
CA GLU A 161 -28.40 -23.72 -12.75
C GLU A 161 -27.13 -23.63 -13.63
N ARG A 162 -25.96 -24.05 -13.16
CA ARG A 162 -24.83 -24.30 -14.08
C ARG A 162 -24.37 -25.75 -14.06
N ARG A 163 -24.89 -26.46 -15.06
CA ARG A 163 -24.54 -27.81 -15.47
C ARG A 163 -23.04 -28.04 -15.50
N GLU A 164 -22.68 -29.21 -15.00
CA GLU A 164 -21.37 -29.85 -15.05
C GLU A 164 -20.67 -29.68 -16.41
N LYS A 165 -19.67 -28.79 -16.48
CA LYS A 165 -18.46 -28.93 -17.32
C LYS A 165 -17.37 -27.88 -17.13
N GLU A 166 -17.50 -26.93 -16.21
CA GLU A 166 -16.39 -26.07 -15.76
C GLU A 166 -16.30 -26.13 -14.23
N GLN A 167 -15.61 -27.15 -13.72
CA GLN A 167 -15.35 -27.27 -12.28
C GLN A 167 -14.43 -26.14 -11.80
N GLY A 168 -14.99 -25.19 -11.04
CA GLY A 168 -14.41 -24.75 -9.77
C GLY A 168 -13.21 -23.78 -9.82
N LYS A 169 -13.22 -22.75 -10.67
CA LYS A 169 -12.33 -21.59 -10.45
C LYS A 169 -13.10 -20.44 -9.82
N ALA A 170 -12.96 -20.29 -8.51
CA ALA A 170 -13.33 -19.07 -7.81
C ALA A 170 -12.64 -17.87 -8.48
N GLU A 171 -13.36 -16.78 -8.72
CA GLU A 171 -12.88 -15.62 -9.49
C GLU A 171 -11.63 -15.01 -8.87
N THR A 172 -10.49 -15.06 -9.56
CA THR A 172 -9.26 -14.53 -8.97
C THR A 172 -9.30 -13.01 -8.87
N PHE A 173 -8.71 -12.39 -7.85
CA PHE A 173 -8.53 -10.94 -7.83
C PHE A 173 -7.49 -10.56 -8.87
N HIS A 174 -8.00 -10.27 -10.05
CA HIS A 174 -7.19 -9.99 -11.23
C HIS A 174 -6.31 -8.76 -11.02
N ARG A 175 -6.76 -7.78 -10.23
CA ARG A 175 -6.07 -6.52 -9.91
C ARG A 175 -4.67 -6.73 -9.35
N TYR A 176 -4.49 -7.67 -8.41
CA TYR A 176 -3.16 -7.95 -7.86
C TYR A 176 -2.20 -8.50 -8.93
N HIS A 177 -2.70 -9.36 -9.84
CA HIS A 177 -1.94 -9.92 -10.96
C HIS A 177 -1.78 -8.95 -12.14
N GLU A 178 -2.59 -7.89 -12.23
CA GLU A 178 -2.41 -6.83 -13.21
C GLU A 178 -1.18 -5.98 -12.89
N PHE A 179 -0.93 -5.73 -11.61
CA PHE A 179 0.17 -4.90 -11.15
C PHE A 179 1.45 -5.70 -10.85
N TRP A 180 1.36 -6.66 -9.94
CA TRP A 180 2.52 -7.42 -9.45
C TRP A 180 2.77 -8.71 -10.24
N PHE A 181 4.04 -9.07 -10.41
CA PHE A 181 4.39 -10.42 -10.85
C PHE A 181 4.17 -11.42 -9.71
N VAL A 182 3.52 -12.55 -10.02
CA VAL A 182 3.23 -13.62 -9.06
C VAL A 182 3.79 -14.94 -9.60
N ASN A 183 4.84 -15.46 -8.96
CA ASN A 183 5.54 -16.69 -9.34
C ASN A 183 4.66 -17.95 -9.12
N ALA A 184 5.04 -19.08 -9.71
CA ALA A 184 4.35 -20.37 -9.73
C ALA A 184 4.08 -20.93 -8.33
N ALA A 185 4.99 -20.70 -7.38
CA ALA A 185 4.79 -21.06 -5.98
C ALA A 185 3.72 -20.20 -5.25
N ASN A 186 3.25 -19.14 -5.91
CA ASN A 186 2.08 -18.34 -5.53
C ASN A 186 1.02 -18.28 -6.67
N GLY A 187 1.03 -19.20 -7.66
CA GLY A 187 -0.11 -19.40 -8.59
C GLY A 187 0.06 -19.25 -10.12
N GLY A 188 1.25 -19.05 -10.71
CA GLY A 188 1.41 -19.11 -12.20
C GLY A 188 2.84 -19.06 -12.76
N LYS A 189 3.09 -19.67 -13.95
CA LYS A 189 4.42 -20.01 -14.53
C LYS A 189 5.42 -18.83 -14.65
N GLY A 190 6.59 -18.98 -14.04
CA GLY A 190 7.85 -18.33 -14.46
C GLY A 190 8.78 -17.93 -13.32
N GLU A 191 10.10 -18.02 -13.53
CA GLU A 191 11.13 -17.49 -12.63
C GLU A 191 10.94 -15.96 -12.41
N ARG A 192 11.38 -15.39 -11.30
CA ARG A 192 11.48 -13.92 -11.17
C ARG A 192 12.73 -13.40 -11.89
N THR A 193 12.84 -12.10 -12.11
CA THR A 193 14.09 -11.52 -12.62
C THR A 193 15.16 -11.59 -11.55
N ASN A 194 16.33 -12.14 -11.87
CA ASN A 194 17.45 -12.18 -10.92
C ASN A 194 17.94 -10.75 -10.63
N ALA A 195 18.40 -10.48 -9.41
CA ALA A 195 18.87 -9.15 -9.05
C ALA A 195 19.96 -8.58 -9.99
N LYS A 196 20.83 -9.43 -10.55
CA LYS A 196 21.89 -9.01 -11.48
C LYS A 196 21.36 -8.54 -12.84
N ASP A 197 20.19 -9.05 -13.23
CA ASP A 197 19.53 -8.77 -14.51
C ASP A 197 18.41 -7.73 -14.35
N LEU A 198 18.16 -7.28 -13.11
CA LEU A 198 17.15 -6.27 -12.79
C LEU A 198 17.69 -4.89 -13.14
N ASP A 199 17.32 -4.39 -14.31
CA ASP A 199 17.60 -3.00 -14.68
C ASP A 199 16.60 -2.05 -14.01
N LEU A 200 17.06 -1.40 -12.95
CA LEU A 200 16.28 -0.41 -12.21
C LEU A 200 15.88 0.78 -13.09
N ASN A 201 16.66 1.14 -14.11
CA ASN A 201 16.34 2.24 -15.01
C ASN A 201 15.18 1.91 -15.96
N ILE A 202 14.95 0.62 -16.24
CA ILE A 202 13.86 0.13 -17.11
C ILE A 202 12.59 -0.17 -16.30
N LEU A 203 12.61 0.01 -14.97
CA LEU A 203 11.39 -0.07 -14.15
C LEU A 203 10.31 0.95 -14.54
N GLU A 204 10.51 1.79 -15.57
CA GLU A 204 9.43 2.55 -16.19
C GLU A 204 8.20 1.73 -16.62
N ASP A 205 8.36 0.41 -16.75
CA ASP A 205 7.29 -0.53 -17.03
C ASP A 205 6.56 -1.10 -15.80
N ILE A 206 5.34 -1.63 -15.99
CA ILE A 206 4.55 -2.22 -14.90
C ILE A 206 5.36 -3.38 -14.29
N PRO A 207 5.43 -3.56 -12.95
CA PRO A 207 6.25 -4.60 -12.30
C PRO A 207 6.07 -6.00 -12.86
N ARG A 208 4.86 -6.35 -13.28
CA ARG A 208 4.56 -7.59 -14.01
C ARG A 208 5.46 -7.82 -15.24
N LYS A 209 5.75 -6.79 -16.04
CA LYS A 209 6.55 -6.91 -17.27
C LYS A 209 8.02 -7.21 -16.98
N VAL A 210 8.55 -6.63 -15.91
CA VAL A 210 9.92 -6.86 -15.43
C VAL A 210 10.01 -8.05 -14.47
N ARG A 211 8.93 -8.81 -14.29
CA ARG A 211 8.82 -9.98 -13.41
C ARG A 211 9.24 -9.70 -11.96
N LEU A 212 9.00 -8.48 -11.48
CA LEU A 212 9.29 -8.04 -10.12
C LEU A 212 8.13 -8.36 -9.19
N THR A 213 8.40 -9.06 -8.09
CA THR A 213 7.38 -9.39 -7.09
C THR A 213 7.16 -8.23 -6.10
N ALA A 214 6.05 -8.27 -5.36
CA ALA A 214 5.82 -7.34 -4.25
C ALA A 214 6.84 -7.51 -3.10
N HIS A 215 7.36 -8.73 -2.90
CA HIS A 215 8.38 -9.01 -1.88
C HIS A 215 9.74 -8.41 -2.26
N GLU A 216 10.16 -8.57 -3.51
CA GLU A 216 11.37 -7.95 -4.05
C GLU A 216 11.26 -6.42 -4.02
N HIS A 217 10.11 -5.85 -4.38
CA HIS A 217 9.90 -4.42 -4.23
C HIS A 217 10.00 -3.97 -2.77
N THR A 218 9.46 -4.74 -1.83
CA THR A 218 9.59 -4.45 -0.39
C THR A 218 11.06 -4.48 0.05
N ASP A 219 11.85 -5.40 -0.50
CA ASP A 219 13.30 -5.44 -0.28
C ASP A 219 14.00 -4.20 -0.86
N LEU A 220 13.68 -3.81 -2.09
CA LEU A 220 14.24 -2.59 -2.70
C LEU A 220 13.95 -1.35 -1.87
N VAL A 221 12.73 -1.20 -1.34
CA VAL A 221 12.35 -0.09 -0.47
C VAL A 221 13.17 -0.07 0.82
N PHE A 222 13.38 -1.24 1.44
CA PHE A 222 14.27 -1.37 2.61
C PHE A 222 15.70 -0.93 2.27
N LEU A 223 16.25 -1.43 1.16
CA LEU A 223 17.63 -1.12 0.74
C LEU A 223 17.82 0.37 0.45
N SER A 224 16.87 1.01 -0.26
CA SER A 224 16.88 2.47 -0.51
C SER A 224 16.84 3.28 0.79
N THR A 225 16.05 2.83 1.76
CA THR A 225 15.94 3.47 3.08
C THR A 225 17.24 3.33 3.86
N LEU A 226 17.84 2.12 3.85
CA LEU A 226 19.13 1.85 4.50
C LEU A 226 20.26 2.67 3.86
N ALA A 227 20.30 2.76 2.53
CA ALA A 227 21.29 3.55 1.79
C ALA A 227 21.20 5.05 2.14
N THR A 228 19.98 5.58 2.20
CA THR A 228 19.72 6.98 2.60
C THR A 228 20.12 7.25 4.05
N LYS A 229 19.84 6.29 4.94
CA LYS A 229 20.24 6.38 6.35
C LYS A 229 21.77 6.36 6.49
N ALA A 230 22.45 5.47 5.79
CA ALA A 230 23.90 5.35 5.80
C ALA A 230 24.61 6.59 5.22
N SER A 231 24.06 7.20 4.16
CA SER A 231 24.64 8.42 3.58
C SER A 231 24.43 9.66 4.45
N SER A 232 23.36 9.70 5.25
CA SER A 232 23.01 10.84 6.11
C SER A 232 23.65 10.79 7.50
N SER A 233 24.25 9.67 7.92
CA SER A 233 24.83 9.50 9.25
C SER A 233 26.23 8.88 9.21
N SER A 234 27.24 9.69 9.53
CA SER A 234 28.64 9.24 9.64
C SER A 234 28.87 8.21 10.76
N ALA A 235 27.86 7.94 11.60
CA ALA A 235 27.92 6.96 12.67
C ALA A 235 27.59 5.52 12.19
N ILE A 236 27.09 5.37 10.97
CA ILE A 236 26.71 4.05 10.43
C ILE A 236 27.93 3.42 9.76
N SER A 237 28.51 2.43 10.43
CA SER A 237 29.64 1.67 9.89
C SER A 237 29.16 0.63 8.86
N PHE A 238 30.10 0.18 8.03
CA PHE A 238 29.85 -0.92 7.08
C PHE A 238 29.35 -2.19 7.79
N GLU A 239 29.91 -2.51 8.96
CA GLU A 239 29.47 -3.66 9.77
C GLU A 239 28.04 -3.49 10.26
N SER A 240 27.62 -2.27 10.60
CA SER A 240 26.23 -1.99 10.97
C SER A 240 25.27 -2.26 9.81
N VAL A 241 25.63 -1.81 8.59
CA VAL A 241 24.85 -2.08 7.38
C VAL A 241 24.73 -3.59 7.12
N GLN A 242 25.84 -4.33 7.22
CA GLN A 242 25.81 -5.78 7.02
C GLN A 242 24.88 -6.48 8.03
N ARG A 243 24.92 -6.06 9.30
CA ARG A 243 24.00 -6.58 10.33
C ARG A 243 22.54 -6.25 10.01
N ASP A 244 22.24 -5.06 9.52
CA ASP A 244 20.87 -4.66 9.16
C ASP A 244 20.36 -5.49 7.96
N LEU A 245 21.19 -5.73 6.94
CA LEU A 245 20.87 -6.60 5.80
C LEU A 245 20.59 -8.04 6.24
N GLU A 246 21.46 -8.60 7.09
CA GLU A 246 21.31 -9.93 7.68
C GLU A 246 20.02 -10.05 8.49
N GLN A 247 19.77 -9.06 9.34
CA GLN A 247 18.58 -9.00 10.17
C GLN A 247 17.32 -8.98 9.31
N HIS A 248 17.27 -8.13 8.30
CA HIS A 248 16.13 -8.01 7.38
C HIS A 248 15.86 -9.31 6.62
N TYR A 249 16.89 -9.93 6.05
CA TYR A 249 16.75 -11.23 5.38
C TYR A 249 16.21 -12.30 6.34
N ARG A 250 16.78 -12.35 7.56
CA ARG A 250 16.39 -13.33 8.58
C ARG A 250 14.93 -13.17 9.00
N THR A 251 14.45 -11.95 9.25
CA THR A 251 13.11 -11.71 9.80
C THR A 251 12.01 -11.58 8.76
N THR A 252 12.34 -11.29 7.50
CA THR A 252 11.33 -11.07 6.46
C THR A 252 11.28 -12.19 5.43
N THR A 253 12.33 -13.00 5.32
CA THR A 253 12.42 -14.09 4.34
C THR A 253 12.65 -15.43 5.02
N LEU A 254 13.73 -15.59 5.79
CA LEU A 254 14.10 -16.90 6.37
C LEU A 254 13.11 -17.39 7.43
N SER A 255 12.56 -16.48 8.25
CA SER A 255 11.59 -16.85 9.28
C SER A 255 10.20 -17.19 8.74
N GLU A 256 9.95 -16.94 7.45
CA GLU A 256 8.63 -17.11 6.82
C GLU A 256 8.71 -18.17 5.72
N GLY A 257 8.48 -19.44 6.06
CA GLY A 257 8.61 -20.58 5.14
C GLY A 257 7.86 -20.38 3.82
N LYS A 258 6.69 -19.75 3.85
CA LYS A 258 5.92 -19.41 2.64
C LYS A 258 6.69 -18.51 1.64
N ILE A 259 7.49 -17.57 2.13
CA ILE A 259 8.27 -16.64 1.31
C ILE A 259 9.54 -17.34 0.83
N GLN A 260 10.19 -18.08 1.73
CA GLN A 260 11.37 -18.89 1.41
C GLN A 260 11.07 -19.92 0.31
N ASP A 261 10.02 -20.72 0.48
CA ASP A 261 9.61 -21.78 -0.45
C ASP A 261 9.21 -21.22 -1.81
N SER A 262 8.60 -20.03 -1.82
CA SER A 262 8.17 -19.39 -3.06
C SER A 262 9.28 -18.68 -3.82
N GLN A 263 10.45 -18.52 -3.20
CA GLN A 263 11.59 -17.77 -3.73
C GLN A 263 11.18 -16.40 -4.26
N SER A 264 10.17 -15.79 -3.63
CA SER A 264 9.53 -14.57 -4.10
C SER A 264 10.27 -13.32 -3.65
N ALA A 265 11.14 -13.41 -2.64
CA ALA A 265 12.02 -12.34 -2.16
C ALA A 265 13.47 -12.53 -2.69
N PHE A 266 14.30 -11.50 -2.53
CA PHE A 266 15.73 -11.62 -2.81
C PHE A 266 16.43 -12.51 -1.79
N THR A 267 17.45 -13.24 -2.25
CA THR A 267 18.41 -13.93 -1.40
C THR A 267 19.30 -12.94 -0.66
N GLN A 268 19.98 -13.41 0.38
CA GLN A 268 20.90 -12.58 1.15
C GLN A 268 22.03 -12.00 0.28
N GLU A 269 22.55 -12.80 -0.66
CA GLU A 269 23.59 -12.39 -1.60
C GLU A 269 23.08 -11.31 -2.56
N GLU A 270 21.88 -11.47 -3.09
CA GLU A 270 21.23 -10.47 -3.95
C GLU A 270 21.00 -9.15 -3.21
N LEU A 271 20.55 -9.19 -1.95
CA LEU A 271 20.36 -7.99 -1.12
C LEU A 271 21.67 -7.20 -0.94
N ARG A 272 22.79 -7.89 -0.67
CA ARG A 272 24.11 -7.26 -0.55
C ARG A 272 24.55 -6.60 -1.87
N GLY A 273 24.37 -7.29 -2.99
CA GLY A 273 24.73 -6.76 -4.32
C GLY A 273 23.88 -5.54 -4.72
N LEU A 274 22.57 -5.61 -4.50
CA LEU A 274 21.66 -4.50 -4.75
C LEU A 274 21.96 -3.29 -3.86
N TYR A 275 22.28 -3.51 -2.58
CA TYR A 275 22.68 -2.41 -1.68
C TYR A 275 23.90 -1.63 -2.21
N GLN A 276 24.92 -2.33 -2.72
CA GLN A 276 26.11 -1.68 -3.28
C GLN A 276 25.78 -0.83 -4.52
N THR A 277 24.77 -1.24 -5.29
CA THR A 277 24.28 -0.49 -6.45
C THR A 277 23.52 0.74 -5.99
N LEU A 278 22.54 0.56 -5.10
CA LEU A 278 21.68 1.63 -4.59
C LEU A 278 22.41 2.69 -3.76
N SER A 279 23.45 2.29 -3.03
CA SER A 279 24.26 3.23 -2.23
C SER A 279 25.14 4.17 -3.09
N ARG A 280 25.32 3.86 -4.38
CA ARG A 280 26.12 4.66 -5.33
C ARG A 280 25.28 5.47 -6.30
N ASP A 281 23.99 5.16 -6.42
CA ASP A 281 23.10 5.74 -7.42
C ASP A 281 21.81 6.28 -6.80
N GLU A 282 21.74 7.60 -6.68
CA GLU A 282 20.54 8.30 -6.21
C GLU A 282 19.36 8.14 -7.18
N HIS A 283 19.62 7.92 -8.48
CA HIS A 283 18.57 7.76 -9.48
C HIS A 283 17.75 6.49 -9.22
N SER A 284 18.41 5.36 -8.98
CA SER A 284 17.75 4.10 -8.61
C SER A 284 16.87 4.23 -7.37
N SER A 285 17.32 4.98 -6.35
CA SER A 285 16.51 5.23 -5.14
C SER A 285 15.23 6.00 -5.46
N ASN A 286 15.31 7.01 -6.35
CA ASN A 286 14.14 7.76 -6.82
C ASN A 286 13.17 6.88 -7.60
N ILE A 287 13.66 5.97 -8.43
CA ILE A 287 12.81 5.03 -9.18
C ILE A 287 12.03 4.10 -8.25
N ILE A 288 12.68 3.59 -7.19
CA ILE A 288 12.03 2.73 -6.18
C ILE A 288 10.96 3.51 -5.41
N SER A 289 11.26 4.76 -5.06
CA SER A 289 10.28 5.68 -4.45
C SER A 289 9.07 5.90 -5.36
N ASP A 290 9.32 6.18 -6.64
CA ASP A 290 8.28 6.38 -7.64
C ASP A 290 7.46 5.11 -7.88
N LEU A 291 8.03 3.91 -7.70
CA LEU A 291 7.29 2.66 -7.84
C LEU A 291 6.26 2.46 -6.73
N THR A 292 6.62 2.81 -5.49
CA THR A 292 5.66 2.78 -4.37
C THR A 292 4.56 3.82 -4.56
N ARG A 293 4.88 5.01 -5.06
CA ARG A 293 3.88 6.02 -5.44
C ARG A 293 2.96 5.51 -6.53
N PHE A 294 3.55 4.88 -7.55
CA PHE A 294 2.82 4.32 -8.67
C PHE A 294 1.87 3.22 -8.21
N GLU A 295 2.27 2.36 -7.28
CA GLU A 295 1.38 1.37 -6.69
C GLU A 295 0.17 1.99 -5.99
N LEU A 296 0.36 3.03 -5.16
CA LEU A 296 -0.73 3.74 -4.50
C LEU A 296 -1.69 4.43 -5.49
N ILE A 297 -1.13 5.11 -6.49
CA ILE A 297 -1.93 5.88 -7.45
C ILE A 297 -2.64 4.93 -8.43
N TRP A 298 -1.98 3.85 -8.85
CA TRP A 298 -2.61 2.79 -9.63
C TRP A 298 -3.72 2.10 -8.84
N MET A 299 -3.48 1.83 -7.55
CA MET A 299 -4.48 1.27 -6.64
C MET A 299 -5.72 2.16 -6.57
N LEU A 300 -5.54 3.47 -6.36
CA LEU A 300 -6.65 4.41 -6.38
C LEU A 300 -7.38 4.38 -7.71
N ALA A 301 -6.68 4.41 -8.85
CA ALA A 301 -7.30 4.34 -10.17
C ALA A 301 -8.13 3.06 -10.37
N SER A 302 -7.64 1.91 -9.93
CA SER A 302 -8.38 0.64 -9.98
C SER A 302 -9.62 0.66 -9.09
N LEU A 303 -9.51 1.21 -7.87
CA LEU A 303 -10.64 1.39 -6.98
C LEU A 303 -11.71 2.32 -7.57
N ILE A 304 -11.31 3.41 -8.23
CA ILE A 304 -12.25 4.31 -8.92
C ILE A 304 -12.88 3.65 -10.13
N GLN A 305 -12.14 2.82 -10.87
CA GLN A 305 -12.71 2.05 -11.97
C GLN A 305 -13.79 1.08 -11.47
N ASP A 306 -13.56 0.44 -10.33
CA ASP A 306 -14.46 -0.59 -9.79
C ASP A 306 -15.66 0.00 -9.02
N PHE A 307 -15.47 1.13 -8.33
CA PHE A 307 -16.45 1.68 -7.38
C PHE A 307 -16.94 3.09 -7.71
N GLY A 308 -16.23 3.81 -8.57
CA GLY A 308 -16.53 5.19 -8.93
C GLY A 308 -16.25 6.21 -7.83
N TRP A 309 -16.23 7.49 -8.22
CA TRP A 309 -16.27 8.61 -7.28
C TRP A 309 -17.70 8.85 -6.82
N ARG A 310 -18.20 8.03 -5.88
CA ARG A 310 -19.56 8.21 -5.35
C ARG A 310 -19.60 8.09 -3.85
N ARG A 311 -20.55 8.77 -3.24
CA ARG A 311 -20.84 8.63 -1.81
C ARG A 311 -21.45 7.24 -1.56
N TYR A 312 -20.94 6.56 -0.53
CA TYR A 312 -21.43 5.27 -0.05
C TYR A 312 -22.18 5.47 1.26
N GLU A 313 -23.46 5.14 1.26
CA GLU A 313 -24.23 5.01 2.50
C GLU A 313 -23.94 3.65 3.17
N MET A 314 -24.44 3.44 4.40
CA MET A 314 -24.11 2.24 5.18
C MET A 314 -24.39 0.93 4.42
N MET A 315 -25.58 0.81 3.83
CA MET A 315 -25.99 -0.41 3.12
C MET A 315 -25.13 -0.65 1.87
N ASP A 316 -24.82 0.40 1.11
CA ASP A 316 -23.97 0.31 -0.07
C ASP A 316 -22.54 -0.11 0.29
N THR A 317 -22.05 0.41 1.42
CA THR A 317 -20.73 0.07 1.97
C THR A 317 -20.67 -1.41 2.33
N MET A 318 -21.66 -1.89 3.07
CA MET A 318 -21.72 -3.29 3.48
C MET A 318 -21.78 -4.22 2.28
N GLU A 319 -22.54 -3.88 1.25
CA GLU A 319 -22.66 -4.70 0.06
C GLU A 319 -21.37 -4.71 -0.76
N ALA A 320 -20.72 -3.56 -0.93
CA ALA A 320 -19.45 -3.49 -1.66
C ALA A 320 -18.32 -4.27 -0.94
N LEU A 321 -18.26 -4.21 0.40
CA LEU A 321 -17.29 -5.00 1.17
C LEU A 321 -17.55 -6.52 1.07
N LYS A 322 -18.81 -6.96 0.93
CA LYS A 322 -19.11 -8.38 0.68
C LYS A 322 -18.54 -8.85 -0.66
N VAL A 323 -18.64 -8.03 -1.71
CA VAL A 323 -18.08 -8.35 -3.04
C VAL A 323 -16.56 -8.50 -2.96
N GLU A 324 -15.90 -7.68 -2.15
CA GLU A 324 -14.45 -7.75 -1.95
C GLU A 324 -14.00 -8.91 -1.02
N SER A 325 -14.95 -9.61 -0.39
CA SER A 325 -14.65 -10.58 0.67
C SER A 325 -13.88 -11.80 0.18
N THR A 326 -13.07 -12.34 1.09
CA THR A 326 -12.31 -13.57 0.85
C THR A 326 -12.93 -14.74 1.60
N PRO A 327 -12.69 -16.00 1.20
CA PRO A 327 -13.09 -17.16 2.00
C PRO A 327 -12.50 -17.18 3.43
N ALA A 328 -11.41 -16.43 3.68
CA ALA A 328 -10.90 -16.25 5.02
C ALA A 328 -11.93 -15.52 5.91
N HIS A 329 -12.71 -14.58 5.35
CA HIS A 329 -13.82 -13.88 6.02
C HIS A 329 -14.87 -14.84 6.58
N GLU A 330 -15.16 -15.94 5.88
CA GLU A 330 -16.15 -16.93 6.32
C GLU A 330 -15.70 -17.69 7.57
N LYS A 331 -14.38 -17.83 7.78
CA LYS A 331 -13.76 -18.50 8.93
C LYS A 331 -13.52 -17.60 10.13
N VAL A 332 -13.84 -16.31 10.03
CA VAL A 332 -13.68 -15.34 11.12
C VAL A 332 -14.93 -15.33 11.99
N ASP A 333 -14.75 -15.17 13.31
CA ASP A 333 -15.84 -15.07 14.29
C ASP A 333 -16.85 -13.95 13.96
N GLU A 334 -18.12 -14.18 14.30
CA GLU A 334 -19.27 -13.27 14.03
C GLU A 334 -19.05 -11.87 14.60
N GLU A 335 -18.34 -11.74 15.72
CA GLU A 335 -17.97 -10.44 16.29
C GLU A 335 -17.14 -9.58 15.32
N ARG A 336 -16.29 -10.22 14.51
CA ARG A 336 -15.44 -9.53 13.53
C ARG A 336 -16.19 -9.19 12.26
N LYS A 337 -17.11 -10.06 11.82
CA LYS A 337 -18.05 -9.78 10.72
C LYS A 337 -18.95 -8.56 11.04
N ASN A 338 -19.41 -8.47 12.28
CA ASN A 338 -20.19 -7.34 12.78
C ASN A 338 -19.36 -6.05 12.88
N LYS A 339 -18.07 -6.13 13.24
CA LYS A 339 -17.16 -4.97 13.24
C LYS A 339 -16.84 -4.46 11.84
N ALA A 340 -16.73 -5.34 10.84
CA ALA A 340 -16.56 -4.97 9.44
C ALA A 340 -17.84 -4.29 8.88
N SER A 341 -19.02 -4.79 9.26
CA SER A 341 -20.30 -4.19 8.87
C SER A 341 -20.52 -2.80 9.48
N ASN A 342 -19.98 -2.55 10.67
CA ASN A 342 -20.02 -1.26 11.37
C ASN A 342 -18.89 -0.28 10.95
N MET A 343 -18.17 -0.56 9.86
CA MET A 343 -16.90 0.12 9.51
C MET A 343 -16.98 1.63 9.26
N VAL A 344 -18.17 2.21 9.09
CA VAL A 344 -18.28 3.48 8.36
C VAL A 344 -19.22 4.52 8.96
N LEU A 345 -20.22 4.21 9.78
CA LEU A 345 -21.11 5.26 10.32
C LEU A 345 -21.61 4.90 11.73
N ASP A 346 -21.65 5.87 12.64
CA ASP A 346 -22.48 5.76 13.84
C ASP A 346 -23.96 5.67 13.40
N PRO A 347 -24.66 4.55 13.62
CA PRO A 347 -26.04 4.37 13.14
C PRO A 347 -27.01 5.42 13.69
N GLY A 348 -26.68 6.05 14.83
CA GLY A 348 -27.50 7.09 15.44
C GLY A 348 -27.17 8.51 14.99
N LYS A 349 -26.08 8.74 14.25
CA LYS A 349 -25.57 10.09 13.96
C LYS A 349 -25.14 10.34 12.51
N GLY A 350 -24.98 9.30 11.68
CA GLY A 350 -24.52 9.46 10.29
C GLY A 350 -23.10 10.06 10.17
N GLN A 351 -22.32 10.03 11.26
CA GLN A 351 -20.94 10.54 11.31
C GLN A 351 -19.95 9.41 11.54
N ARG A 352 -18.80 9.48 10.86
CA ARG A 352 -17.62 8.63 11.08
C ARG A 352 -16.93 9.09 12.38
N LYS A 353 -16.92 8.24 13.42
CA LYS A 353 -16.05 8.46 14.58
C LYS A 353 -14.75 7.70 14.38
N PHE A 354 -13.68 8.45 14.15
CA PHE A 354 -12.31 7.96 14.27
C PHE A 354 -11.88 8.00 15.74
#